data_AF-A0A847VMU8-F1
#
_entry.id   AF-A0A847VMU8-F1
#
_cell.length_a   1.000
_cell.length_b   1.000
_cell.length_c   1.000
_cell.angle_alpha   90.00
_cell.angle_beta   90.00
_cell.angle_gamma   90.00
#
_symmetry.space_group_name_H-M   'P 1'
#
loop_
_entity.id
_entity.type
_entity.pdbx_description
1 polymer ?
#
loop_
_entity_poly.entity_id
_entity_poly.type
_entity_poly.pdbx_seq_one_letter_code
_entity_poly.pdbx_strand_id
1 'polypeptide(L)' 'MADTRQDSAQRSAGIDLTQFYQVFFEEAAENLESMEQMLLGLDLEQADEEQLNAVFRCAHSVKGGAATFG' A
#
# COMPACT_ATOMS: atom_id res chain seq x y z
N MET A 1 -41.12 -24.49 -23.04
CA MET A 1 -40.34 -23.28 -23.33
C MET A 1 -40.32 -22.42 -22.07
N ALA A 2 -39.37 -22.69 -21.19
CA ALA A 2 -39.12 -21.89 -20.00
C ALA A 2 -37.67 -22.17 -19.59
N ASP A 3 -36.75 -21.29 -19.96
CA ASP A 3 -35.84 -20.69 -18.99
C ASP A 3 -35.07 -19.54 -19.66
N THR A 4 -35.33 -18.32 -19.20
CA THR A 4 -34.61 -17.10 -19.62
C THR A 4 -34.12 -16.37 -18.38
N ARG A 5 -33.72 -17.09 -17.31
CA ARG A 5 -33.37 -16.44 -16.03
C ARG A 5 -32.07 -16.93 -15.42
N GLN A 6 -31.04 -17.18 -16.22
CA GLN A 6 -29.71 -17.53 -15.68
C GLN A 6 -28.58 -16.52 -15.91
N ASP A 7 -28.80 -15.43 -16.67
CA ASP A 7 -27.68 -14.52 -17.00
C ASP A 7 -27.66 -13.20 -16.21
N SER A 8 -28.58 -12.98 -15.27
CA SER A 8 -28.58 -11.80 -14.39
C SER A 8 -27.75 -11.97 -13.12
N ALA A 9 -27.16 -13.15 -12.88
CA ALA A 9 -26.32 -13.42 -11.71
C ALA A 9 -24.86 -12.94 -11.87
N GLN A 10 -24.44 -12.49 -13.06
CA GLN A 10 -23.07 -12.04 -13.36
C GLN A 10 -22.85 -10.53 -13.12
N ARG A 11 -23.68 -9.87 -12.30
CA ARG A 11 -23.60 -8.41 -12.04
C ARG A 11 -23.46 -8.04 -10.56
N SER A 12 -22.89 -8.92 -9.75
CA SER A 12 -22.45 -8.56 -8.40
C SER A 12 -21.18 -9.33 -8.01
N ALA A 13 -20.16 -9.28 -8.88
CA ALA A 13 -18.80 -9.45 -8.38
C ALA A 13 -18.48 -8.17 -7.60
N GLY A 14 -18.80 -8.15 -6.31
CA GLY A 14 -18.26 -7.15 -5.40
C GLY A 14 -16.74 -7.13 -5.57
N ILE A 15 -16.17 -5.93 -5.68
CA ILE A 15 -14.71 -5.77 -5.79
C ILE A 15 -14.06 -6.58 -4.66
N ASP A 16 -13.20 -7.53 -5.02
CA ASP A 16 -12.48 -8.33 -4.03
C ASP A 16 -11.36 -7.49 -3.41
N LEU A 17 -11.68 -6.88 -2.27
CA LEU A 17 -10.76 -6.03 -1.51
C LEU A 17 -9.54 -6.80 -0.97
N THR A 18 -9.62 -8.14 -0.90
CA THR A 18 -8.52 -8.98 -0.40
C THR A 18 -7.25 -8.82 -1.25
N GLN A 19 -7.40 -8.70 -2.56
CA GLN A 19 -6.26 -8.49 -3.47
C GLN A 19 -5.62 -7.12 -3.27
N PHE A 20 -6.41 -6.08 -2.99
CA PHE A 20 -5.90 -4.75 -2.70
C PHE A 20 -5.17 -4.70 -1.35
N TYR A 21 -5.68 -5.41 -0.33
CA TYR A 21 -4.97 -5.55 0.94
C TYR A 21 -3.63 -6.25 0.79
N GLN A 22 -3.55 -7.28 -0.03
CA GLN A 22 -2.28 -7.97 -0.27
C GLN A 22 -1.23 -7.02 -0.86
N VAL A 23 -1.60 -6.27 -1.90
CA VAL A 23 -0.70 -5.26 -2.51
C VAL A 23 -0.30 -4.19 -1.49
N PHE A 24 -1.26 -3.68 -0.70
CA PHE A 24 -0.95 -2.71 0.35
C PHE A 24 0.07 -3.24 1.37
N PHE A 25 -0.10 -4.47 1.85
CA PHE A 25 0.83 -5.03 2.85
C PHE A 25 2.22 -5.30 2.25
N GLU A 26 2.30 -5.74 1.00
CA GLU A 26 3.58 -5.90 0.29
C GLU A 26 4.29 -4.55 0.15
N GLU A 27 3.61 -3.52 -0.39
CA GLU A 27 4.19 -2.19 -0.54
C GLU A 27 4.55 -1.55 0.81
N ALA A 28 3.73 -1.75 1.85
CA ALA A 28 4.01 -1.21 3.17
C ALA A 28 5.25 -1.86 3.79
N ALA A 29 5.42 -3.17 3.63
CA ALA A 29 6.60 -3.88 4.10
C ALA A 29 7.88 -3.36 3.42
N GLU A 30 7.86 -3.19 2.10
CA GLU A 30 8.98 -2.64 1.33
C GLU A 30 9.33 -1.20 1.76
N ASN A 31 8.32 -0.35 1.95
CA ASN A 31 8.54 1.02 2.42
C ASN A 31 9.11 1.07 3.83
N LEU A 32 8.68 0.16 4.72
CA LEU A 32 9.18 0.08 6.09
C LEU A 32 10.63 -0.42 6.14
N GLU A 33 10.97 -1.45 5.35
CA GLU A 33 12.35 -1.95 5.26
C GLU A 33 13.29 -0.86 4.71
N SER A 34 12.89 -0.17 3.66
CA SER A 34 13.67 0.95 3.10
C SER A 34 13.84 2.08 4.13
N MET A 35 12.77 2.42 4.85
CA MET A 35 12.82 3.43 5.90
C MET A 35 13.76 3.03 7.04
N GLU A 36 13.71 1.78 7.49
CA GLU A 36 14.61 1.25 8.52
C GLU A 36 16.07 1.37 8.10
N GLN A 37 16.41 0.94 6.87
CA GLN A 37 17.77 1.02 6.36
C GLN A 37 18.28 2.46 6.29
N MET A 38 17.45 3.41 5.82
CA MET A 38 17.81 4.81 5.78
C MET A 38 18.00 5.41 7.18
N LEU A 39 17.13 5.06 8.14
CA LEU A 39 17.23 5.52 9.52
C LEU A 39 18.47 4.96 10.23
N LEU A 40 18.81 3.69 10.01
CA LEU A 40 20.03 3.07 10.55
C LEU A 40 21.31 3.65 9.94
N GLY A 41 21.24 4.11 8.69
CA GLY A 41 22.36 4.74 7.99
C GLY A 41 22.48 6.25 8.20
N LEU A 42 21.57 6.88 8.95
CA LEU A 42 21.54 8.33 9.12
C LEU A 42 22.63 8.80 10.11
N ASP A 43 23.46 9.75 9.69
CA ASP A 43 24.35 10.48 10.59
C ASP A 43 23.55 11.59 11.29
N LEU A 44 23.47 11.52 12.63
CA LEU A 44 22.71 12.49 13.43
C LEU A 44 23.41 13.85 13.56
N GLU A 45 24.72 13.92 13.38
CA GLU A 45 25.48 15.17 13.43
C GLU A 45 25.47 15.89 12.07
N GLN A 46 25.27 15.13 10.98
CA GLN A 46 25.28 15.62 9.60
C GLN A 46 24.16 15.00 8.76
N ALA A 47 22.93 15.10 9.25
CA ALA A 47 21.77 14.56 8.55
C ALA A 47 21.54 15.27 7.21
N ASP A 48 21.59 14.50 6.12
CA ASP A 48 21.31 15.00 4.77
C ASP A 48 19.80 15.21 4.56
N GLU A 49 19.44 16.35 4.00
CA GLU A 49 18.04 16.73 3.78
C GLU A 49 17.36 15.79 2.78
N GLU A 50 18.09 15.30 1.77
CA GLU A 50 17.52 14.35 0.80
C GLU A 50 17.28 12.98 1.43
N GLN A 51 18.17 12.49 2.30
CA GLN A 51 17.91 11.27 3.10
C GLN A 51 16.66 11.41 3.99
N LEU A 52 16.50 12.54 4.68
CA LEU A 52 15.32 12.79 5.50
C LEU A 52 14.04 12.86 4.65
N ASN A 53 14.11 13.50 3.48
CA ASN A 53 13.00 13.54 2.54
C ASN A 53 12.65 12.15 1.99
N ALA A 54 13.64 11.28 1.78
CA ALA A 54 13.40 9.90 1.37
C ALA A 54 12.64 9.09 2.43
N VAL A 55 13.04 9.20 3.70
CA VAL A 55 12.31 8.62 4.85
C VAL A 55 10.87 9.15 4.90
N PHE A 56 10.69 10.47 4.73
CA PHE A 56 9.36 11.08 4.71
C PHE A 56 8.47 10.52 3.60
N ARG A 57 9.00 10.32 2.39
CA ARG A 57 8.25 9.75 1.26
C ARG A 57 7.78 8.33 1.56
N CYS A 58 8.63 7.48 2.14
CA CYS A 58 8.23 6.13 2.56
C CYS A 58 7.07 6.17 3.56
N ALA A 59 7.18 7.01 4.59
CA ALA A 59 6.12 7.17 5.60
C ALA A 59 4.81 7.69 4.99
N HIS A 60 4.93 8.64 4.05
CA HIS A 60 3.78 9.22 3.36
C HIS A 60 3.05 8.18 2.50
N SER A 61 3.78 7.32 1.80
CA SER A 61 3.21 6.24 0.99
C SER A 61 2.43 5.25 1.85
N VAL A 62 3.00 4.79 2.96
CA VAL A 62 2.32 3.88 3.91
C VAL A 62 1.05 4.53 4.47
N LYS A 63 1.11 5.81 4.87
CA LYS A 63 -0.05 6.56 5.34
C LYS A 63 -1.14 6.67 4.27
N GLY A 64 -0.77 6.92 3.01
CA GLY A 64 -1.70 7.01 1.89
C GLY A 64 -2.38 5.68 1.58
N GLY A 65 -1.62 4.58 1.57
CA GLY A 65 -2.14 3.22 1.42
C GLY A 65 -3.12 2.86 2.55
N ALA A 66 -2.75 3.14 3.79
CA ALA A 66 -3.62 2.91 4.95
C ALA A 66 -4.94 3.67 4.80
N ALA A 67 -4.90 4.98 4.52
CA ALA A 67 -6.13 5.76 4.33
C ALA A 67 -7.03 5.28 3.17
N THR A 68 -6.46 4.59 2.17
CA THR A 68 -7.20 4.09 1.01
C THR A 68 -7.84 2.73 1.29
N PHE A 69 -7.16 1.86 2.04
CA PHE A 69 -7.55 0.47 2.21
C PHE A 69 -8.01 0.12 3.63
N GLY A 70 -7.72 0.92 4.67
CA GLY A 70 -8.09 0.67 6.08
C GLY A 70 -8.12 1.91 6.95
#